data_AF-A0AAD6X953-F1
#
_entry.id   AF-A0AAD6X953-F1
#
_cell.length_a   1.000
_cell.length_b   1.000
_cell.length_c   1.000
_cell.angle_alpha   90.00
_cell.angle_beta   90.00
_cell.angle_gamma   90.00
#
_symmetry.space_group_name_H-M   'P 1'
#
loop_
_entity.id
_entity.type
_entity.pdbx_description
1 polymer ?
#
loop_
_entity_poly.entity_id
_entity_poly.type
_entity_poly.pdbx_seq_one_letter_code
_entity_poly.pdbx_strand_id
1 'polypeptide(L)'
;MVAAQSLNAPALHEEKLFLPSDFSTDSDAERQELDLAGLAAEEIHWREAHVFDSLRAIQNIVKTISALRGRKIKNDRQQKQTTRAGDNIEEATKLRNQHMDVYEAARQKLIALNAPSSYPVLSENDLYMKPVLQKRRVGDSRHTDGALFRLQASTPLEAGDEMEPVAVPGGMGNYPNPQGATGSFASGTIND
;
A
#
# COMPACT_ATOMS: atom_id res chain seq x y z
N MET A 1 -5.29 48.16 11.65
CA MET A 1 -3.87 48.58 11.69
C MET A 1 -3.12 47.66 10.74
N VAL A 2 -2.76 48.16 9.56
CA VAL A 2 -2.07 47.38 8.52
C VAL A 2 -0.58 47.45 8.82
N ALA A 3 0.04 46.31 9.12
CA ALA A 3 1.46 46.24 9.43
C ALA A 3 2.28 46.72 8.23
N ALA A 4 3.23 47.62 8.50
CA ALA A 4 4.15 48.15 7.52
C ALA A 4 5.01 47.01 6.94
N GLN A 5 4.75 46.63 5.69
CA GLN A 5 5.68 45.81 4.91
C GLN A 5 6.96 46.64 4.71
N SER A 6 8.04 46.21 5.37
CA SER A 6 9.35 46.82 5.29
C SER A 6 9.88 46.78 3.85
N LEU A 7 10.52 47.87 3.41
CA LEU A 7 11.06 48.13 2.07
C LEU A 7 12.21 47.20 1.60
N ASN A 8 12.34 46.01 2.20
CA ASN A 8 13.35 45.02 1.84
C ASN A 8 12.75 43.61 1.89
N ALA A 9 11.59 43.44 1.24
CA ALA A 9 10.98 42.13 1.11
C ALA A 9 11.87 41.26 0.19
N PRO A 10 12.21 40.01 0.60
CA PRO A 10 12.89 39.08 -0.28
C PRO A 10 12.05 38.83 -1.54
N ALA A 11 12.68 38.42 -2.63
CA ALA A 11 11.90 38.16 -3.85
C ALA A 11 10.84 37.09 -3.55
N LEU A 12 9.67 37.15 -4.18
CA LEU A 12 8.53 36.29 -3.87
C LEU A 12 8.84 34.77 -3.85
N HIS A 13 9.88 34.35 -4.58
CA HIS A 13 10.35 32.96 -4.64
C HIS A 13 11.28 32.54 -3.49
N GLU A 14 11.71 33.48 -2.66
CA GLU A 14 12.59 33.27 -1.49
C GLU A 14 11.79 33.34 -0.18
N GLU A 15 10.52 33.73 -0.24
CA GLU A 15 9.66 33.82 0.93
C GLU A 15 9.28 32.41 1.42
N LYS A 16 9.55 32.15 2.71
CA LYS A 16 9.24 30.86 3.33
C LYS A 16 7.75 30.80 3.64
N LEU A 17 7.03 29.99 2.87
CA LEU A 17 5.64 29.68 3.14
C LEU A 17 5.55 28.68 4.30
N PHE A 18 4.85 29.07 5.36
CA PHE A 18 4.55 28.19 6.49
C PHE A 18 3.25 27.44 6.24
N LEU A 19 3.27 26.14 6.51
CA LEU A 19 2.08 25.31 6.50
C LEU A 19 1.52 25.16 7.91
N PRO A 20 0.22 24.84 8.06
CA PRO A 20 -0.36 24.50 9.36
C PRO A 20 0.46 23.47 10.16
N SER A 21 1.08 22.48 9.48
CA SER A 21 1.95 21.48 10.11
C SER A 21 3.25 22.01 10.71
N ASP A 22 3.68 23.21 10.32
CA ASP A 22 4.92 23.82 10.80
C ASP A 22 4.75 24.51 12.16
N PHE A 23 3.50 24.77 12.56
CA PHE A 23 3.14 25.20 13.90
C PHE A 23 3.02 23.97 14.81
N SER A 24 3.52 24.07 16.04
CA SER A 24 3.64 22.91 16.94
C SER A 24 2.29 22.30 17.33
N THR A 25 2.29 21.07 17.84
CA THR A 25 1.09 20.35 18.33
C THR A 25 0.40 21.06 19.48
N ASP A 26 1.14 21.86 20.26
CA ASP A 26 0.62 22.64 21.38
C ASP A 26 -0.01 23.97 20.92
N SER A 27 0.15 24.30 19.64
CA SER A 27 -0.25 25.55 19.00
C SER A 27 -1.62 25.49 18.31
N ASP A 28 -2.51 24.57 18.66
CA ASP A 28 -3.89 24.60 18.14
C ASP A 28 -4.58 25.95 18.48
N ALA A 29 -4.15 26.61 19.57
CA ALA A 29 -4.53 27.98 19.88
C ALA A 29 -3.99 29.01 18.86
N GLU A 30 -2.72 28.93 18.46
CA GLU A 30 -2.14 29.85 17.46
C GLU A 30 -2.77 29.63 16.07
N ARG A 31 -3.09 28.39 15.71
CA ARG A 31 -3.80 28.07 14.47
C ARG A 31 -5.22 28.65 14.46
N GLN A 32 -5.90 28.67 15.61
CA GLN A 32 -7.21 29.31 15.76
C GLN A 32 -7.10 30.84 15.71
N GLU A 33 -6.07 31.43 16.32
CA GLU A 33 -5.82 32.88 16.25
C GLU A 33 -5.54 33.36 14.81
N LEU A 34 -4.86 32.52 14.02
CA LEU A 34 -4.54 32.79 12.62
C LEU A 34 -5.63 32.34 11.62
N ASP A 35 -6.76 31.81 12.11
CA ASP A 35 -7.88 31.26 11.30
C ASP A 35 -7.43 30.21 10.26
N LEU A 36 -6.46 29.36 10.63
CA LEU A 36 -5.87 28.34 9.76
C LEU A 36 -6.58 26.98 9.83
N ALA A 37 -7.69 26.88 10.57
CA ALA A 37 -8.38 25.62 10.82
C ALA A 37 -8.86 24.92 9.54
N GLY A 38 -9.41 25.69 8.58
CA GLY A 38 -9.84 25.15 7.29
C GLY A 38 -8.67 24.63 6.45
N LEU A 39 -7.55 25.36 6.46
CA LEU A 39 -6.34 24.96 5.74
C LEU A 39 -5.68 23.72 6.38
N ALA A 40 -5.73 23.60 7.71
CA ALA A 40 -5.24 22.44 8.43
C ALA A 40 -6.03 21.17 8.06
N ALA A 41 -7.35 21.26 7.95
CA ALA A 41 -8.20 20.14 7.54
C ALA A 41 -7.87 19.66 6.11
N GLU A 42 -7.68 20.58 5.18
CA GLU A 42 -7.22 20.25 3.83
C GLU A 42 -5.82 19.62 3.86
N GLU A 43 -4.87 20.20 4.62
CA GLU A 43 -3.53 19.64 4.73
C GLU A 43 -3.56 18.19 5.25
N ILE A 44 -4.41 17.87 6.24
CA ILE A 44 -4.58 16.48 6.71
C ILE A 44 -4.94 15.56 5.55
N HIS A 45 -5.93 15.94 4.72
CA HIS A 45 -6.36 15.13 3.58
C HIS A 45 -5.23 14.91 2.57
N TRP A 46 -4.48 15.97 2.24
CA TRP A 46 -3.32 15.87 1.34
C TRP A 46 -2.21 14.99 1.92
N ARG A 47 -1.95 15.08 3.22
CA ARG A 47 -0.92 14.29 3.90
C ARG A 47 -1.33 12.81 3.97
N GLU A 48 -2.59 12.50 4.23
CA GLU A 48 -3.10 11.12 4.19
C GLU A 48 -2.94 10.50 2.81
N ALA A 49 -3.35 11.22 1.76
CA ALA A 49 -3.16 10.77 0.37
C ALA A 49 -1.68 10.53 0.06
N HIS A 50 -0.80 11.46 0.48
CA HIS A 50 0.63 11.34 0.26
C HIS A 50 1.26 10.14 0.99
N VAL A 51 0.82 9.87 2.23
CA VAL A 51 1.22 8.67 2.98
C VAL A 51 0.79 7.41 2.25
N PHE A 52 -0.45 7.36 1.76
CA PHE A 52 -0.98 6.22 1.01
C PHE A 52 -0.22 5.97 -0.30
N ASP A 53 0.07 7.02 -1.07
CA ASP A 53 0.84 6.91 -2.31
C ASP A 53 2.27 6.45 -2.05
N SER A 54 2.90 6.97 -0.99
CA SER A 54 4.24 6.54 -0.57
C SER A 54 4.26 5.06 -0.18
N LEU A 55 3.28 4.58 0.58
CA LEU A 55 3.14 3.16 0.91
C LEU A 55 3.03 2.29 -0.36
N ARG A 56 2.20 2.71 -1.31
CA ARG A 56 2.01 1.98 -2.57
C ARG A 56 3.29 1.97 -3.43
N ALA A 57 4.02 3.08 -3.46
CA ALA A 57 5.32 3.17 -4.12
C ALA A 57 6.33 2.22 -3.48
N ILE A 58 6.47 2.22 -2.15
CA ILE A 58 7.37 1.31 -1.42
C ILE A 58 7.03 -0.15 -1.75
N GLN A 59 5.75 -0.54 -1.69
CA GLN A 59 5.32 -1.90 -2.03
C GLN A 59 5.72 -2.31 -3.45
N ASN A 60 5.52 -1.43 -4.43
CA ASN A 60 5.87 -1.68 -5.83
C ASN A 60 7.39 -1.82 -6.01
N ILE A 61 8.17 -0.99 -5.33
CA ILE A 61 9.64 -1.07 -5.37
C ILE A 61 10.12 -2.37 -4.71
N VAL A 62 9.56 -2.76 -3.56
CA VAL A 62 9.88 -4.04 -2.90
C VAL A 62 9.57 -5.23 -3.81
N LYS A 63 8.41 -5.24 -4.47
CA LYS A 63 8.06 -6.25 -5.49
C LYS A 63 9.10 -6.28 -6.62
N THR A 64 9.54 -5.11 -7.07
CA THR A 64 10.57 -4.96 -8.11
C THR A 64 11.92 -5.50 -7.65
N ILE A 65 12.38 -5.17 -6.44
CA ILE A 65 13.61 -5.71 -5.85
C ILE A 65 13.56 -7.23 -5.76
N SER A 66 12.42 -7.78 -5.31
CA SER A 66 12.20 -9.23 -5.22
C SER A 66 12.32 -9.90 -6.59
N ALA A 67 11.70 -9.32 -7.62
CA ALA A 67 11.80 -9.80 -9.00
C ALA A 67 13.23 -9.70 -9.56
N LEU A 68 13.94 -8.59 -9.31
CA LEU A 68 15.33 -8.39 -9.72
C LEU A 68 16.27 -9.41 -9.07
N ARG A 69 16.11 -9.67 -7.76
CA ARG A 69 16.86 -10.72 -7.05
C ARG A 69 16.59 -12.10 -7.65
N GLY A 70 15.32 -12.41 -7.93
CA GLY A 70 14.93 -13.66 -8.59
C GLY A 70 15.55 -13.82 -9.99
N ARG A 71 15.56 -12.74 -10.79
CA ARG A 71 16.20 -12.71 -12.11
C ARG A 71 17.71 -12.92 -12.00
N LYS A 72 18.37 -12.22 -11.07
CA LYS A 72 19.81 -12.33 -10.83
C LYS A 72 20.23 -13.77 -10.54
N ILE A 73 19.51 -14.44 -9.65
CA ILE A 73 19.79 -15.83 -9.27
C ILE A 73 19.63 -16.79 -10.46
N LYS A 74 18.62 -16.58 -11.32
CA LYS A 74 18.31 -17.51 -12.43
C LYS A 74 19.20 -17.29 -13.65
N ASN A 75 19.48 -16.03 -14.00
CA ASN A 75 19.95 -15.67 -15.34
C ASN A 75 21.38 -15.13 -15.38
N ASP A 76 21.88 -14.54 -14.30
CA ASP A 76 23.15 -13.81 -14.33
C ASP A 76 24.31 -14.71 -13.87
N ARG A 77 24.94 -15.38 -14.84
CA ARG A 77 26.08 -16.30 -14.59
C ARG A 77 27.44 -15.67 -14.81
N GLN A 78 27.49 -14.56 -15.57
CA GLN A 78 28.73 -13.88 -15.93
C GLN A 78 28.97 -12.66 -15.04
N GLN A 79 30.24 -12.38 -14.70
CA GLN A 79 30.64 -11.28 -13.82
C GLN A 79 30.02 -9.93 -14.22
N LYS A 80 30.07 -9.57 -15.50
CA LYS A 80 29.50 -8.30 -16.00
C LYS A 80 27.98 -8.21 -15.82
N GLN A 81 27.26 -9.33 -15.97
CA GLN A 81 25.82 -9.38 -15.74
C GLN A 81 25.51 -9.27 -14.24
N THR A 82 26.29 -9.96 -13.41
CA THR A 82 26.17 -9.90 -11.94
C THR A 82 26.40 -8.49 -11.40
N THR A 83 27.37 -7.75 -11.93
CA THR A 83 27.61 -6.34 -11.55
C THR A 83 26.39 -5.48 -11.89
N ARG A 84 25.95 -5.48 -13.16
CA ARG A 84 24.78 -4.68 -13.59
C ARG A 84 23.51 -5.00 -12.80
N ALA A 85 23.25 -6.28 -12.52
CA ALA A 85 22.10 -6.69 -11.73
C ALA A 85 22.24 -6.28 -10.26
N GLY A 86 23.47 -6.25 -9.73
CA GLY A 86 23.78 -5.66 -8.43
C GLY A 86 23.44 -4.17 -8.39
N ASP A 87 23.93 -3.42 -9.37
CA ASP A 87 23.71 -1.96 -9.47
C ASP A 87 22.21 -1.63 -9.54
N ASN A 88 21.44 -2.36 -10.36
CA ASN A 88 19.99 -2.19 -10.46
C ASN A 88 19.26 -2.48 -9.14
N ILE A 89 19.71 -3.49 -8.38
CA ILE A 89 19.13 -3.80 -7.06
C ILE A 89 19.49 -2.69 -6.06
N GLU A 90 20.71 -2.18 -6.10
CA GLU A 90 21.15 -1.09 -5.23
C GLU A 90 20.36 0.19 -5.52
N GLU A 91 20.19 0.56 -6.78
CA GLU A 91 19.39 1.71 -7.22
C GLU A 91 17.94 1.59 -6.74
N ALA A 92 17.30 0.44 -6.96
CA ALA A 92 15.95 0.20 -6.46
C ALA A 92 15.87 0.27 -4.93
N THR A 93 16.92 -0.16 -4.22
CA THR A 93 16.98 -0.07 -2.75
C THR A 93 17.14 1.39 -2.28
N LYS A 94 17.92 2.21 -2.99
CA LYS A 94 18.03 3.64 -2.72
C LYS A 94 16.69 4.34 -2.91
N LEU A 95 15.99 4.05 -4.00
CA LEU A 95 14.66 4.61 -4.27
C LEU A 95 13.64 4.20 -3.20
N ARG A 96 13.67 2.94 -2.75
CA ARG A 96 12.84 2.47 -1.63
C ARG A 96 13.08 3.29 -0.36
N ASN A 97 14.35 3.53 -0.01
CA ASN A 97 14.70 4.28 1.20
C ASN A 97 14.26 5.74 1.09
N GLN A 98 14.41 6.38 -0.07
CA GLN A 98 13.89 7.72 -0.31
C GLN A 98 12.38 7.80 -0.08
N HIS A 99 11.61 6.81 -0.56
CA HIS A 99 10.17 6.79 -0.30
C HIS A 99 9.82 6.49 1.17
N MET A 100 10.67 5.74 1.91
CA MET A 100 10.51 5.60 3.36
C MET A 100 10.71 6.92 4.09
N ASP A 101 11.70 7.72 3.69
CA ASP A 101 11.95 9.04 4.28
C ASP A 101 10.76 9.98 4.01
N VAL A 102 10.21 9.95 2.80
CA VAL A 102 9.02 10.73 2.42
C VAL A 102 7.79 10.29 3.25
N TYR A 103 7.60 8.98 3.41
CA TYR A 103 6.53 8.42 4.24
C TYR A 103 6.64 8.91 5.69
N GLU A 104 7.82 8.81 6.29
CA GLU A 104 8.04 9.19 7.69
C GLU A 104 7.86 10.70 7.86
N ALA A 105 8.36 11.52 6.93
CA ALA A 105 8.15 12.96 6.95
C ALA A 105 6.67 13.34 6.85
N ALA A 106 5.90 12.69 5.97
CA ALA A 106 4.46 12.93 5.86
C ALA A 106 3.70 12.47 7.12
N ARG A 107 4.09 11.35 7.71
CA ARG A 107 3.54 10.83 8.96
C ARG A 107 3.81 11.78 10.14
N GLN A 108 5.02 12.32 10.26
CA GLN A 108 5.37 13.29 11.30
C GLN A 108 4.52 14.56 11.19
N LYS A 109 4.23 15.02 9.97
CA LYS A 109 3.34 16.17 9.74
C LYS A 109 1.89 15.89 10.12
N LEU A 110 1.38 14.68 9.88
CA LEU A 110 0.05 14.28 10.39
C LEU A 110 -0.02 14.29 11.91
N ILE A 111 1.04 13.79 12.57
CA ILE A 111 1.15 13.85 14.03
C ILE A 111 1.19 15.31 14.51
N ALA A 112 1.93 16.18 13.82
CA ALA A 112 1.99 17.61 14.13
C ALA A 112 0.63 18.32 14.02
N LEU A 113 -0.25 17.83 13.14
CA LEU A 113 -1.61 18.32 12.96
C LEU A 113 -2.62 17.70 13.93
N ASN A 114 -2.17 16.93 14.93
CA ASN A 114 -3.00 16.17 15.87
C ASN A 114 -4.02 15.24 15.16
N ALA A 115 -3.74 14.85 13.91
CA ALA A 115 -4.58 13.92 13.18
C ALA A 115 -4.40 12.50 13.73
N PRO A 116 -5.48 11.72 13.88
CA PRO A 116 -5.38 10.33 14.32
C PRO A 116 -4.65 9.49 13.26
N SER A 117 -3.33 9.35 13.38
CA SER A 117 -2.55 8.58 12.40
C SER A 117 -2.71 7.08 12.67
N SER A 118 -3.49 6.38 11.84
CA SER A 118 -3.55 4.91 11.81
C SER A 118 -2.26 4.26 11.26
N TYR A 119 -1.34 5.08 10.76
CA TYR A 119 -0.13 4.67 10.07
C TYR A 119 0.99 4.29 11.06
N PRO A 120 1.47 3.03 11.07
CA PRO A 120 2.52 2.60 11.99
C PRO A 120 3.91 3.06 11.54
N VAL A 121 4.87 3.10 12.46
CA VAL A 121 6.28 3.27 12.08
C VAL A 121 6.72 2.06 11.26
N LEU A 122 7.35 2.30 10.10
CA LEU A 122 7.86 1.24 9.23
C LEU A 122 9.34 1.00 9.48
N SER A 123 9.69 -0.26 9.78
CA SER A 123 11.08 -0.72 9.85
C SER A 123 11.45 -1.53 8.61
N GLU A 124 12.74 -1.76 8.34
CA GLU A 124 13.18 -2.61 7.23
C GLU A 124 12.57 -4.03 7.26
N ASN A 125 12.26 -4.56 8.44
CA ASN A 125 11.63 -5.86 8.61
C ASN A 125 10.18 -5.89 8.07
N ASP A 126 9.49 -4.74 8.10
CA ASP A 126 8.11 -4.63 7.63
C ASP A 126 8.00 -4.60 6.11
N LEU A 127 9.13 -4.41 5.41
CA LEU A 127 9.22 -4.40 3.95
C LEU A 127 9.44 -5.81 3.38
N TYR A 128 9.58 -6.84 4.21
CA TYR A 128 9.73 -8.20 3.70
C TYR A 128 8.47 -8.67 2.99
N MET A 129 8.61 -9.21 1.77
CA MET A 129 7.52 -9.87 1.05
C MET A 129 8.05 -11.18 0.47
N LYS A 130 7.27 -12.24 0.65
CA LYS A 130 7.58 -13.50 0.02
C LYS A 130 7.38 -13.42 -1.50
N PRO A 131 8.33 -13.89 -2.32
CA PRO A 131 8.17 -13.91 -3.77
C PRO A 131 7.05 -14.87 -4.20
N VAL A 132 6.01 -14.35 -4.86
CA VAL A 132 4.81 -15.14 -5.25
C VAL A 132 5.15 -16.24 -6.26
N LEU A 133 6.07 -15.98 -7.19
CA LEU A 133 6.46 -16.93 -8.25
C LEU A 133 7.48 -17.98 -7.81
N GLN A 134 7.93 -17.94 -6.55
CA GLN A 134 8.91 -18.90 -6.04
C GLN A 134 8.20 -20.09 -5.38
N LYS A 135 8.56 -21.31 -5.80
CA LYS A 135 8.05 -22.54 -5.19
C LYS A 135 8.33 -22.53 -3.68
N ARG A 136 7.30 -22.82 -2.88
CA ARG A 136 7.42 -22.86 -1.42
C ARG A 136 8.46 -23.90 -1.00
N ARG A 137 9.34 -23.51 -0.08
CA ARG A 137 10.32 -24.39 0.57
C ARG A 137 9.79 -24.88 1.92
N VAL A 138 10.36 -25.97 2.43
CA VAL A 138 10.05 -26.45 3.78
C VAL A 138 10.45 -25.37 4.79
N GLY A 139 9.55 -25.04 5.72
CA GLY A 139 9.76 -23.98 6.73
C GLY A 139 9.20 -22.60 6.37
N ASP A 140 8.76 -22.42 5.12
CA ASP A 140 8.19 -21.17 4.62
C ASP A 140 6.92 -20.70 5.34
N SER A 141 6.19 -21.59 6.02
CA SER A 141 5.00 -21.26 6.80
C SER A 141 5.31 -20.47 8.08
N ARG A 142 6.58 -20.47 8.51
CA ARG A 142 7.03 -19.75 9.71
C ARG A 142 7.32 -18.27 9.46
N HIS A 143 7.33 -17.83 8.20
CA HIS A 143 7.65 -16.45 7.84
C HIS A 143 6.44 -15.83 7.16
N THR A 144 5.82 -14.87 7.85
CA THR A 144 4.72 -14.07 7.31
C THR A 144 5.29 -12.87 6.55
N ASP A 145 4.49 -12.32 5.64
CA ASP A 145 4.83 -11.06 4.98
C ASP A 145 4.93 -9.93 6.02
N GLY A 146 5.70 -8.90 5.72
CA GLY A 146 5.88 -7.74 6.59
C GLY A 146 4.61 -6.92 6.76
N ALA A 147 4.57 -6.07 7.78
CA ALA A 147 3.37 -5.29 8.12
C ALA A 147 2.89 -4.39 6.98
N LEU A 148 3.81 -3.91 6.13
CA LEU A 148 3.50 -3.09 4.95
C LEU A 148 2.46 -3.72 4.02
N PHE A 149 2.49 -5.05 3.87
CA PHE A 149 1.60 -5.78 2.98
C PHE A 149 0.27 -6.15 3.64
N ARG A 150 0.15 -5.98 4.95
CA ARG A 150 -1.11 -6.15 5.70
C ARG A 150 -1.88 -4.85 5.87
N LEU A 151 -1.19 -3.70 5.88
CA LEU A 151 -1.78 -2.39 6.15
C LEU A 151 -2.89 -1.97 5.17
N GLN A 152 -2.88 -2.49 3.94
CA GLN A 152 -3.90 -2.17 2.93
C GLN A 152 -4.97 -3.26 2.78
N ALA A 153 -4.90 -4.36 3.55
CA ALA A 153 -5.88 -5.44 3.48
C ALA A 153 -7.14 -5.14 4.31
N SER A 154 -7.13 -4.10 5.14
CA SER A 154 -8.28 -3.66 5.96
C SER A 154 -9.10 -2.60 5.25
N THR A 155 -9.57 -2.89 4.04
CA THR A 155 -10.92 -2.48 3.69
C THR A 155 -11.71 -3.78 3.64
N PRO A 156 -12.48 -4.14 4.67
CA PRO A 156 -13.64 -4.97 4.42
C PRO A 156 -14.38 -4.25 3.29
N LEU A 157 -14.44 -4.86 2.11
CA LEU A 157 -15.50 -4.53 1.17
C LEU A 157 -16.74 -4.55 2.04
N GLU A 158 -17.37 -3.39 2.20
CA GLU A 158 -18.67 -3.32 2.86
C GLU A 158 -19.46 -4.49 2.29
N ALA A 159 -19.87 -5.38 3.20
CA ALA A 159 -20.71 -6.51 2.87
C ALA A 159 -21.87 -5.89 2.10
N GLY A 160 -21.87 -6.10 0.78
CA GLY A 160 -22.84 -5.50 -0.10
C GLY A 160 -24.18 -5.79 0.53
N ASP A 161 -24.91 -4.70 0.81
CA ASP A 161 -26.30 -4.69 1.23
C ASP A 161 -26.98 -5.91 0.66
N GLU A 162 -27.48 -6.77 1.55
CA GLU A 162 -28.17 -7.98 1.18
C GLU A 162 -29.30 -7.58 0.23
N MET A 163 -29.10 -7.81 -1.07
CA MET A 163 -30.20 -7.80 -2.02
C MET A 163 -31.06 -9.00 -1.66
N GLU A 164 -32.02 -8.76 -0.78
CA GLU A 164 -33.19 -9.58 -0.58
C GLU A 164 -33.68 -10.10 -1.94
N PRO A 165 -33.83 -11.42 -2.13
CA PRO A 165 -34.30 -11.95 -3.39
C PRO A 165 -35.73 -11.47 -3.61
N VAL A 166 -35.90 -10.52 -4.53
CA VAL A 166 -37.21 -10.08 -4.98
C VAL A 166 -37.96 -11.29 -5.53
N ALA A 167 -38.97 -11.75 -4.79
CA ALA A 167 -39.88 -12.79 -5.21
C ALA A 167 -40.66 -12.31 -6.43
N VAL A 168 -40.25 -12.74 -7.62
CA VAL A 168 -41.04 -12.55 -8.85
C VAL A 168 -42.16 -13.60 -8.86
N PRO A 169 -43.43 -13.20 -8.88
CA PRO A 169 -44.54 -14.15 -8.87
C PRO A 169 -44.70 -14.80 -10.25
N GLY A 170 -44.66 -16.14 -10.26
CA GLY A 170 -45.39 -17.04 -11.18
C GLY A 170 -45.29 -16.80 -12.69
N GLY A 171 -44.63 -17.70 -13.41
CA GLY A 171 -44.76 -17.80 -14.86
C GLY A 171 -43.97 -18.96 -15.47
N MET A 172 -44.68 -20.01 -15.87
CA MET A 172 -44.17 -21.27 -16.42
C MET A 172 -43.18 -21.14 -17.59
N GLY A 173 -42.19 -22.03 -17.64
CA GLY A 173 -41.31 -22.22 -18.79
C GLY A 173 -40.38 -23.42 -18.61
N ASN A 174 -40.89 -24.60 -18.95
CA ASN A 174 -40.26 -25.91 -18.88
C ASN A 174 -39.02 -26.00 -19.79
N TYR A 175 -37.81 -26.21 -19.23
CA TYR A 175 -36.65 -26.66 -20.02
C TYR A 175 -36.31 -28.11 -19.64
N PRO A 176 -36.19 -29.02 -20.62
CA PRO A 176 -36.00 -30.45 -20.37
C PRO A 176 -34.61 -30.75 -19.80
N ASN A 177 -34.61 -31.53 -18.73
CA ASN A 177 -33.44 -32.08 -18.06
C ASN A 177 -33.04 -33.40 -18.75
N PRO A 178 -31.83 -33.58 -19.30
CA PRO A 178 -31.38 -34.90 -19.74
C PRO A 178 -30.90 -35.71 -18.52
N GLN A 179 -31.81 -36.53 -17.96
CA GLN A 179 -31.44 -37.74 -17.20
C GLN A 179 -30.56 -38.62 -18.12
N GLY A 180 -29.40 -39.11 -17.68
CA GLY A 180 -29.28 -40.18 -16.69
C GLY A 180 -29.05 -41.50 -17.43
N ALA A 181 -27.80 -41.95 -17.55
CA ALA A 181 -27.45 -43.31 -17.94
C ALA A 181 -26.71 -43.97 -16.78
N THR A 182 -27.49 -44.56 -15.88
CA THR A 182 -27.03 -45.54 -14.88
C THR A 182 -26.78 -46.88 -15.58
N GLY A 183 -25.61 -47.48 -15.31
CA GLY A 183 -25.29 -48.84 -15.74
C GLY A 183 -24.22 -49.46 -14.83
N SER A 184 -24.64 -49.89 -13.64
CA SER A 184 -23.95 -50.92 -12.86
C SER A 184 -24.23 -52.28 -13.49
N PHE A 185 -23.25 -53.18 -13.62
CA PHE A 185 -23.35 -54.59 -13.21
C PHE A 185 -22.05 -55.39 -13.43
N ALA A 186 -21.75 -56.20 -12.41
CA ALA A 186 -21.13 -57.53 -12.41
C ALA A 186 -19.59 -57.71 -12.42
N SER A 187 -19.15 -58.19 -11.25
CA SER A 187 -18.04 -59.09 -10.94
C SER A 187 -17.82 -60.24 -11.93
N GLY A 188 -16.56 -60.62 -12.14
CA GLY A 188 -16.16 -61.87 -12.79
C GLY A 188 -14.64 -62.09 -12.73
N THR A 189 -14.18 -62.84 -11.72
CA THR A 189 -12.91 -63.58 -11.73
C THR A 189 -12.85 -64.54 -12.93
N ILE A 190 -11.67 -64.74 -13.53
CA ILE A 190 -11.17 -66.03 -14.07
C ILE A 190 -9.65 -65.90 -14.30
N ASN A 191 -8.94 -66.95 -13.88
CA ASN A 191 -7.51 -67.19 -14.07
C ASN A 191 -7.16 -67.45 -15.53
N ASP A 192 -5.92 -67.16 -15.92
CA ASP A 192 -4.96 -68.14 -16.45
C ASP A 192 -3.54 -67.58 -16.35
#